data_AF-A0A3B9VBZ9-F1
#
_entry.id   AF-A0A3B9VBZ9-F1
#
_cell.length_a   1.000
_cell.length_b   1.000
_cell.length_c   1.000
_cell.angle_alpha   90.00
_cell.angle_beta   90.00
_cell.angle_gamma   90.00
#
_symmetry.space_group_name_H-M   'P 1'
#
loop_
_entity.id
_entity.type
_entity.pdbx_description
1 polymer ?
#
loop_
_entity_poly.entity_id
_entity_poly.type
_entity_poly.pdbx_seq_one_letter_code
_entity_poly.pdbx_strand_id
1 'polypeptide(L)' 'SYSFDKRYDEVSAFRTQSMLTFPLKTHRGDVIGVLQLINARDKNKNAIPFSRADEPFIHHFANNAAMAIERA' A
#
# COMPACT_ATOMS: atom_id res chain seq x y z
N SER A 1 0.64 -8.57 -15.72
CA SER A 1 0.66 -8.78 -14.26
C SER A 1 1.44 -7.64 -13.64
N TYR A 2 1.02 -7.12 -12.49
CA TYR A 2 1.81 -6.15 -11.72
C TYR A 2 2.77 -6.97 -10.84
N SER A 3 4.04 -7.01 -11.22
CA SER A 3 5.08 -7.77 -10.52
C SER A 3 6.07 -6.79 -9.88
N PHE A 4 6.53 -7.12 -8.68
CA PHE A 4 7.58 -6.38 -7.98
C PHE A 4 8.84 -6.21 -8.87
N ASP A 5 9.28 -4.97 -9.07
CA ASP A 5 10.49 -4.63 -9.82
C ASP A 5 11.64 -4.28 -8.87
N LYS A 6 12.61 -5.20 -8.75
CA LYS A 6 13.80 -5.06 -7.90
C LYS A 6 14.73 -3.91 -8.33
N ARG A 7 14.63 -3.43 -9.57
CA ARG A 7 15.53 -2.38 -10.08
C ARG A 7 15.32 -1.05 -9.35
N TYR A 8 14.10 -0.78 -8.87
CA TYR A 8 13.80 0.43 -8.10
C TYR A 8 14.47 0.43 -6.72
N ASP A 9 14.54 -0.73 -6.08
CA ASP A 9 15.22 -0.91 -4.80
C ASP A 9 16.73 -0.66 -4.92
N GLU A 10 17.34 -1.15 -6.00
CA GLU A 10 18.78 -1.04 -6.28
C GLU A 10 19.22 0.41 -6.50
N VAL A 11 18.37 1.23 -7.13
CA VAL A 11 18.66 2.65 -7.41
C VAL A 11 18.44 3.54 -6.19
N SER A 12 17.50 3.20 -5.31
CA SER A 12 17.11 4.02 -4.16
C SER A 12 17.81 3.65 -2.85
N ALA A 13 18.63 2.60 -2.84
CA ALA A 13 19.18 1.96 -1.64
C ALA A 13 18.11 1.51 -0.63
N PHE A 14 16.85 1.41 -1.07
CA PHE A 14 15.72 0.97 -0.27
C PHE A 14 15.40 -0.48 -0.62
N ARG A 15 15.49 -1.41 0.32
CA ARG A 15 15.18 -2.82 0.09
C ARG A 15 13.73 -3.12 0.47
N THR A 16 12.91 -3.47 -0.51
CA THR A 16 11.54 -3.95 -0.34
C THR A 16 11.55 -5.42 0.07
N GLN A 17 10.94 -5.72 1.21
CA GLN A 17 10.86 -7.05 1.83
C GLN A 17 9.42 -7.49 2.06
N SER A 18 8.50 -6.54 2.24
CA SER A 18 7.06 -6.80 2.28
C SER A 18 6.30 -5.68 1.59
N MET A 19 5.15 -6.01 1.01
CA MET A 19 4.33 -5.05 0.27
C MET A 19 2.86 -5.44 0.36
N LEU A 20 2.01 -4.45 0.55
CA LEU A 20 0.56 -4.61 0.58
C LEU A 20 -0.09 -3.48 -0.21
N THR A 21 -0.96 -3.83 -1.15
CA THR A 21 -1.46 -2.92 -2.18
C THR A 21 -2.98 -2.96 -2.24
N PHE A 22 -3.60 -1.78 -2.20
CA PHE A 22 -5.06 -1.62 -2.27
C PHE A 22 -5.43 -0.62 -3.38
N PRO A 23 -6.46 -0.91 -4.18
CA PRO A 23 -7.00 0.09 -5.10
C PRO A 23 -7.71 1.19 -4.31
N LEU A 24 -7.51 2.44 -4.72
CA LEU A 24 -8.31 3.58 -4.27
C LEU A 24 -9.52 3.68 -5.20
N LYS A 25 -10.72 3.48 -4.66
CA LYS A 25 -11.96 3.47 -5.44
C LYS A 25 -12.87 4.62 -5.05
N THR A 26 -13.49 5.26 -6.03
CA THR A 26 -14.58 6.21 -5.80
C THR A 26 -15.83 5.50 -5.30
N HIS A 27 -16.83 6.26 -4.87
CA HIS A 27 -18.14 5.72 -4.52
C HIS A 27 -18.87 5.06 -5.72
N ARG A 28 -18.44 5.35 -6.96
CA ARG A 28 -18.93 4.71 -8.20
C ARG A 28 -18.20 3.40 -8.54
N GLY A 29 -17.13 3.08 -7.80
CA GLY A 29 -16.30 1.91 -8.02
C GLY A 29 -15.11 2.14 -8.97
N ASP A 30 -14.94 3.36 -9.48
CA ASP A 30 -13.83 3.71 -10.38
C ASP A 30 -12.51 3.70 -9.62
N VAL A 31 -11.48 3.05 -10.18
CA VAL A 31 -10.13 3.06 -9.60
C VAL A 31 -9.44 4.34 -10.00
N ILE A 32 -9.18 5.21 -9.02
CA ILE A 32 -8.53 6.52 -9.22
C ILE A 32 -7.05 6.50 -8.83
N GLY A 33 -6.58 5.40 -8.25
CA GLY A 33 -5.19 5.24 -7.85
C GLY A 33 -4.96 3.96 -7.06
N VAL A 34 -3.78 3.87 -6.48
CA VAL A 34 -3.33 2.71 -5.71
C VAL A 34 -2.67 3.19 -4.42
N LEU A 35 -3.11 2.66 -3.28
CA LEU A 35 -2.41 2.78 -2.01
C LEU A 35 -1.44 1.61 -1.88
N GLN A 36 -0.16 1.91 -1.76
CA GLN A 36 0.90 0.92 -1.60
C GLN A 36 1.62 1.14 -0.28
N LEU A 37 1.63 0.09 0.54
CA LEU A 37 2.38 0.04 1.79
C LEU A 37 3.58 -0.87 1.59
N ILE A 38 4.74 -0.43 2.04
CA ILE A 38 6.00 -1.15 1.85
C ILE A 38 6.70 -1.30 3.20
N ASN A 39 7.23 -2.49 3.46
CA ASN A 39 7.99 -2.84 4.65
C ASN A 39 7.25 -2.53 5.96
N ALA A 40 6.20 -3.31 6.27
CA ALA A 40 5.63 -3.32 7.62
C ALA A 40 6.75 -3.51 8.64
N ARG A 41 6.67 -2.84 9.79
CA ARG A 41 7.76 -2.82 10.78
C ARG A 41 7.33 -3.39 12.12
N ASP A 42 8.19 -4.21 12.72
CA ASP A 42 8.06 -4.59 14.12
C ASP A 42 8.47 -3.44 15.08
N LYS A 43 8.41 -3.70 16.39
CA LYS A 43 8.81 -2.73 17.42
C LYS A 43 10.28 -2.31 17.33
N ASN A 44 11.12 -3.15 16.75
CA ASN A 44 12.55 -2.94 16.57
C ASN A 44 12.88 -2.31 15.20
N LYS A 45 11.86 -1.92 14.42
CA LYS A 45 11.96 -1.37 13.06
C LYS A 45 12.45 -2.35 12.00
N ASN A 46 12.46 -3.65 12.28
CA ASN A 46 12.76 -4.66 11.26
C ASN A 46 11.57 -4.80 10.31
N ALA A 47 11.84 -4.98 9.02
CA ALA A 47 10.78 -5.26 8.06
C ALA A 47 10.21 -6.67 8.30
N ILE A 48 8.89 -6.76 8.37
CA ILE A 48 8.13 -8.00 8.57
C ILE A 48 7.02 -8.09 7.51
N PRO A 49 6.44 -9.28 7.26
CA PRO A 49 5.23 -9.40 6.47
C PRO A 49 4.07 -8.61 7.08
N PHE A 50 3.19 -8.05 6.24
CA PHE A 50 1.92 -7.50 6.70
C PHE A 50 1.03 -8.61 7.25
N SER A 51 0.28 -8.34 8.32
CA SER A 51 -0.69 -9.28 8.85
C SER A 51 -1.98 -9.23 8.03
N ARG A 52 -2.64 -10.37 7.85
CA ARG A 52 -4.00 -10.40 7.27
C ARG A 52 -5.00 -9.60 8.11
N ALA A 53 -4.74 -9.46 9.41
CA ALA A 53 -5.55 -8.65 10.30
C ALA A 53 -5.44 -7.15 10.00
N ASP A 54 -4.39 -6.71 9.30
CA ASP A 54 -4.19 -5.30 8.92
C ASP A 54 -5.05 -4.92 7.70
N GLU A 55 -5.42 -5.89 6.87
CA GLU A 55 -6.13 -5.65 5.60
C GLU A 55 -7.44 -4.88 5.76
N PRO A 56 -8.34 -5.20 6.71
CA PRO A 56 -9.60 -4.46 6.87
C PRO A 56 -9.37 -3.00 7.26
N PHE A 57 -8.43 -2.74 8.17
CA PHE A 57 -8.10 -1.38 8.61
C PHE A 57 -7.54 -0.54 7.46
N ILE A 58 -6.63 -1.12 6.68
CA ILE A 58 -6.04 -0.42 5.53
C ILE A 58 -7.09 -0.20 4.43
N HIS A 59 -7.99 -1.16 4.21
CA HIS A 59 -9.10 -0.98 3.27
C HIS A 59 -10.02 0.19 3.68
N HIS A 60 -10.36 0.32 4.97
CA HIS A 60 -11.10 1.48 5.47
C HIS A 60 -10.34 2.80 5.27
N PHE A 61 -9.02 2.79 5.51
CA PHE A 61 -8.17 3.95 5.26
C PHE A 61 -8.14 4.34 3.78
N ALA A 62 -7.98 3.35 2.89
CA ALA A 62 -7.99 3.53 1.44
C ALA A 62 -9.28 4.18 0.94
N ASN A 63 -10.44 3.76 1.46
CA ASN A 63 -11.73 4.38 1.11
C ASN A 63 -11.80 5.85 1.54
N ASN A 64 -11.32 6.17 2.74
CA ASN A 64 -11.27 7.55 3.23
C ASN A 64 -10.33 8.42 2.39
N ALA A 65 -9.14 7.89 2.05
CA ALA A 65 -8.18 8.58 1.19
C ALA A 65 -8.76 8.82 -0.21
N ALA A 66 -9.44 7.84 -0.79
CA ALA A 66 -10.09 7.98 -2.09
C ALA A 66 -11.14 9.09 -2.11
N MET A 67 -11.98 9.19 -1.06
CA MET A 67 -12.95 10.28 -0.93
C MET A 67 -12.30 11.66 -0.79
N ALA A 68 -11.16 11.75 -0.10
CA ALA A 68 -10.43 13.00 0.02
C ALA A 68 -9.83 13.45 -1.32
N ILE A 69 -9.28 12.51 -2.10
CA ILE A 69 -8.71 12.76 -3.43
C ILE A 69 -9.82 13.14 -4.43
N GLU A 70 -10.97 12.48 -4.40
CA GLU A 70 -12.10 12.79 -5.30
C GLU A 70 -12.66 14.22 -5.10
N ARG A 71 -12.46 14.80 -3.90
CA ARG A 71 -12.96 16.14 -3.54
C ARG A 71 -11.92 17.25 -3.68
N ALA A 72 -10.67 16.93 -4.00
CA ALA A 72 -9.57 17.88 -4.16
C ALA A 72 -9.55 18.49 -5.56
#